data_AF-A0A369JR48-F1
#
_entry.id   AF-A0A369JR48-F1
#
_cell.length_a   1.000
_cell.length_b   1.000
_cell.length_c   1.000
_cell.angle_alpha   90.00
_cell.angle_beta   90.00
_cell.angle_gamma   90.00
#
_symmetry.space_group_name_H-M   'P 1'
#
loop_
_entity.id
_entity.type
_entity.pdbx_description
1 polymer ?
#
loop_
_entity_poly.entity_id
_entity_poly.type
_entity_poly.pdbx_seq_one_letter_code
_entity_poly.pdbx_strand_id
1 'polypeptide(L)'
;MLNCWRIHLAGPDGNLLDHFAQLEKDDNLPSFEDLEASALKLYRAYSSSRAQYRAMHDVSATSEWSKMIPLGTPWSPVKLEEKPVKPEKKSKTRTAKPKGSNKPPKVPSATAAALAKLPFHGDHVLAQLINLICDLQISREAAQAVASGDVGRVYETIKRMLFTFAGSSHSRYMGYVLETIMNLELESSPGLKMALLDLMLVNLSGMPGHFAEGDYIQEYFNRLLEDVVKHKGSEFDENFLREVMSRNIHHIGQLKEEWRKGVGLGAKSGKHCNPHERVEVRTLLKEYQAQELHSRRPGRKMDDRDTDDFARGLERLHGGAMQKYIDKTTQSRGLRTRTHMDSLATNENNEATAEEDKDDGDSNEEPGSESEEEETEEEEMQPTLGSMTVVDGELVIDDDAISEPVHSILTTLDALDVEMTGDDE
;
A
#
# COMPACT_ATOMS: atom_id res chain seq x y z
N MET A 1 11.42 13.42 -2.44
CA MET A 1 11.57 14.50 -3.45
C MET A 1 12.38 15.71 -2.98
N LEU A 2 12.39 16.11 -1.71
CA LEU A 2 13.14 17.31 -1.25
C LEU A 2 14.64 17.28 -1.61
N ASN A 3 15.31 16.13 -1.55
CA ASN A 3 16.71 16.04 -1.97
C ASN A 3 16.91 16.29 -3.48
N CYS A 4 15.94 15.90 -4.32
CA CYS A 4 15.97 16.20 -5.76
C CYS A 4 15.89 17.71 -6.01
N TRP A 5 15.01 18.40 -5.27
CA TRP A 5 14.92 19.86 -5.28
C TRP A 5 16.21 20.53 -4.82
N ARG A 6 16.82 20.02 -3.75
CA ARG A 6 18.14 20.47 -3.26
C ARG A 6 19.19 20.40 -4.36
N ILE A 7 19.30 19.25 -5.03
CA ILE A 7 20.26 19.05 -6.13
C ILE A 7 20.01 20.02 -7.29
N HIS A 8 18.74 20.22 -7.67
CA HIS A 8 18.35 21.06 -8.80
C HIS A 8 18.55 22.57 -8.54
N LEU A 9 18.24 23.05 -7.34
CA LEU A 9 18.26 24.48 -7.00
C LEU A 9 19.55 24.92 -6.30
N ALA A 10 20.03 24.13 -5.33
CA ALA A 10 21.18 24.47 -4.49
C ALA A 10 22.48 23.72 -4.89
N GLY A 11 22.38 22.75 -5.81
CA GLY A 11 23.50 21.92 -6.23
C GLY A 11 23.78 20.71 -5.32
N PRO A 12 24.77 19.87 -5.67
CA PRO A 12 25.06 18.60 -4.97
C PRO A 12 25.46 18.78 -3.50
N ASP A 13 26.10 19.89 -3.15
CA ASP A 13 26.60 20.21 -1.81
C ASP A 13 25.80 21.30 -1.08
N GLY A 14 24.79 21.87 -1.74
CA GLY A 14 24.00 22.97 -1.19
C GLY A 14 22.98 22.53 -0.15
N ASN A 15 22.57 23.47 0.70
CA ASN A 15 21.44 23.34 1.61
C ASN A 15 20.23 24.08 1.02
N LEU A 16 19.13 23.36 0.83
CA LEU A 16 17.91 23.90 0.22
C LEU A 16 17.30 25.03 1.07
N LEU A 17 17.33 24.91 2.41
CA LEU A 17 16.77 25.91 3.30
C LEU A 17 17.59 27.20 3.28
N ASP A 18 18.92 27.07 3.31
CA ASP A 18 19.82 28.22 3.26
C ASP A 18 19.73 28.92 1.90
N HIS A 19 19.53 28.16 0.82
CA HIS A 19 19.32 28.69 -0.52
C HIS A 19 18.09 29.59 -0.60
N PHE A 20 16.93 29.14 -0.12
CA PHE A 20 15.72 29.96 -0.12
C PHE A 20 15.81 31.14 0.86
N ALA A 21 16.44 30.96 2.02
CA ALA A 21 16.67 32.08 2.96
C ALA A 21 17.57 33.16 2.36
N GLN A 22 18.51 32.79 1.49
CA GLN A 22 19.34 33.75 0.77
C GLN A 22 18.57 34.44 -0.36
N LEU A 23 17.80 33.70 -1.15
CA LEU A 23 16.95 34.28 -2.21
C LEU A 23 15.90 35.25 -1.65
N GLU A 24 15.33 34.95 -0.47
CA GLU A 24 14.41 35.86 0.22
C GLU A 24 15.11 37.16 0.64
N LYS A 25 16.32 37.08 1.20
CA LYS A 25 17.11 38.26 1.55
C LYS A 25 17.49 39.11 0.35
N ASP A 26 17.70 38.47 -0.79
CA ASP A 26 18.07 39.11 -2.05
C ASP A 26 16.86 39.56 -2.88
N ASP A 27 15.63 39.39 -2.37
CA ASP A 27 14.35 39.67 -3.06
C ASP A 27 14.26 39.02 -4.45
N ASN A 28 14.76 37.78 -4.56
CA ASN A 28 14.89 37.03 -5.80
C ASN A 28 14.27 35.62 -5.68
N LEU A 29 13.14 35.53 -4.98
CA LEU A 29 12.39 34.28 -4.88
C LEU A 29 11.82 33.88 -6.25
N PRO A 30 11.90 32.59 -6.63
CA PRO A 30 11.35 32.14 -7.90
C PRO A 30 9.83 32.29 -7.93
N SER A 31 9.29 32.59 -9.10
CA SER A 31 7.84 32.59 -9.31
C SER A 31 7.26 31.18 -9.19
N PHE A 32 5.94 31.08 -9.04
CA PHE A 32 5.26 29.79 -9.06
C PHE A 32 5.51 29.06 -10.39
N GLU A 33 5.47 29.77 -11.51
CA GLU A 33 5.70 29.23 -12.85
C GLU A 33 7.12 28.68 -13.01
N ASP A 34 8.13 29.32 -12.41
CA ASP A 34 9.51 28.82 -12.39
C ASP A 34 9.64 27.51 -11.59
N LEU A 35 8.92 27.43 -10.46
CA LEU A 35 8.85 26.23 -9.64
C LEU A 35 8.10 25.12 -10.37
N GLU A 36 6.98 25.39 -11.03
CA GLU A 36 6.24 24.41 -11.82
C GLU A 36 7.08 23.85 -12.98
N ALA A 37 7.78 24.72 -13.70
CA ALA A 37 8.70 24.31 -14.75
C ALA A 37 9.85 23.43 -14.22
N SER A 38 10.33 23.72 -13.00
CA SER A 38 11.33 22.91 -12.31
C SER A 38 10.76 21.57 -11.84
N ALA A 39 9.53 21.55 -11.32
CA ALA A 39 8.82 20.34 -10.93
C ALA A 39 8.65 19.39 -12.11
N LEU A 40 8.31 19.90 -13.30
CA LEU A 40 8.21 19.09 -14.52
C LEU A 40 9.55 18.45 -14.91
N LYS A 41 10.66 19.17 -14.75
CA LYS A 41 12.02 18.63 -14.97
C LYS A 41 12.32 17.52 -13.96
N LEU A 42 12.02 17.75 -12.68
CA LEU A 42 12.22 16.78 -11.62
C LEU A 42 11.35 15.54 -11.80
N TYR A 43 10.11 15.69 -12.25
CA TYR A 43 9.23 14.56 -12.59
C TYR A 43 9.84 13.68 -13.68
N ARG A 44 10.30 14.30 -14.77
CA ARG A 44 10.97 13.60 -15.88
C ARG A 44 12.30 12.97 -15.48
N ALA A 45 12.93 13.46 -14.41
CA ALA A 45 14.23 13.00 -13.93
C ALA A 45 14.12 11.92 -12.85
N TYR A 46 13.18 12.04 -11.91
CA TYR A 46 13.16 11.24 -10.67
C TYR A 46 11.84 10.53 -10.35
N SER A 47 10.77 10.76 -11.11
CA SER A 47 9.46 10.17 -10.76
C SER A 47 8.65 9.76 -11.98
N SER A 48 9.29 9.07 -12.92
CA SER A 48 8.61 8.47 -14.07
C SER A 48 9.26 7.14 -14.44
N SER A 49 8.47 6.21 -15.00
CA SER A 49 8.99 4.91 -15.48
C SER A 49 10.10 5.09 -16.52
N ARG A 50 10.02 6.13 -17.36
CA ARG A 50 11.08 6.46 -18.32
C ARG A 50 12.40 6.83 -17.61
N ALA A 51 12.33 7.51 -16.47
CA ALA A 51 13.51 7.85 -15.69
C ALA A 51 14.14 6.60 -15.05
N GLN A 52 13.33 5.71 -14.49
CA GLN A 52 13.83 4.46 -13.92
C GLN A 52 14.45 3.57 -15.01
N TYR A 53 13.81 3.40 -16.16
CA TYR A 53 14.40 2.68 -17.30
C TYR A 53 15.76 3.26 -17.72
N ARG A 54 15.88 4.59 -17.76
CA ARG A 54 17.16 5.26 -18.06
C ARG A 54 18.23 5.03 -16.99
N ALA A 55 17.84 4.98 -15.72
CA ALA A 55 18.75 4.64 -14.63
C ALA A 55 19.26 3.19 -14.70
N MET A 56 18.47 2.26 -15.25
CA MET A 56 18.89 0.87 -15.47
C MET A 56 19.85 0.69 -16.66
N HIS A 57 19.90 1.66 -17.57
CA HIS A 57 20.85 1.67 -18.69
C HIS A 57 22.15 2.38 -18.36
N ASP A 58 23.07 2.45 -19.32
CA ASP A 58 24.34 3.17 -19.16
C ASP A 58 24.11 4.63 -18.71
N VAL A 59 24.29 4.85 -17.41
CA VAL A 59 24.11 6.17 -16.80
C VAL A 59 25.32 7.06 -17.06
N SER A 60 26.41 6.56 -17.64
CA SER A 60 27.57 7.37 -18.04
C SER A 60 27.37 8.04 -19.41
N ALA A 61 26.47 7.50 -20.24
CA ALA A 61 26.17 8.03 -21.55
C ALA A 61 25.55 9.43 -21.49
N THR A 62 25.99 10.32 -22.39
CA THR A 62 25.46 11.68 -22.50
C THR A 62 24.09 11.65 -23.16
N SER A 63 23.06 12.01 -22.40
CA SER A 63 21.66 12.16 -22.83
C SER A 63 21.01 13.39 -22.19
N GLU A 64 19.88 13.85 -22.71
CA GLU A 64 19.11 14.95 -22.09
C GLU A 64 18.72 14.66 -20.63
N TRP A 65 18.47 13.39 -20.30
CA TRP A 65 18.18 12.99 -18.92
C TRP A 65 19.44 13.02 -18.04
N SER A 66 20.58 12.57 -18.56
CA SER A 66 21.85 12.63 -17.83
C SER A 66 22.28 14.06 -17.49
N LYS A 67 21.82 15.07 -18.25
CA LYS A 67 22.04 16.48 -17.94
C LYS A 67 21.21 16.98 -16.76
N MET A 68 20.08 16.33 -16.47
CA MET A 68 19.18 16.70 -15.37
C MET A 68 19.59 16.10 -14.02
N ILE A 69 20.39 15.03 -14.04
CA ILE A 69 20.85 14.34 -12.83
C ILE A 69 22.37 14.40 -12.78
N PRO A 70 22.98 14.93 -11.71
CA PRO A 70 24.43 15.01 -11.61
C PRO A 70 25.07 13.62 -11.61
N LEU A 71 26.27 13.54 -12.16
CA LEU A 71 27.13 12.36 -12.02
C LEU A 71 27.72 12.39 -10.60
N GLY A 72 27.50 11.33 -9.84
CA GLY A 72 28.05 11.17 -8.50
C GLY A 72 29.48 10.63 -8.52
N THR A 73 30.03 10.41 -7.34
CA THR A 73 31.35 9.78 -7.19
C THR A 73 31.35 8.34 -7.72
N PRO A 74 32.50 7.84 -8.23
CA PRO A 74 32.62 6.46 -8.66
C PRO A 74 32.12 5.49 -7.58
N TRP A 75 31.24 4.57 -7.97
CA TRP A 75 30.77 3.54 -7.04
C TRP A 75 31.90 2.55 -6.77
N SER A 76 32.22 2.39 -5.48
CA SER A 76 33.04 1.29 -5.01
C SER A 76 32.13 0.41 -4.16
N PRO A 77 31.93 -0.87 -4.50
CA PRO A 77 31.13 -1.76 -3.67
C PRO A 77 31.75 -1.77 -2.28
N VAL A 78 30.99 -1.31 -1.28
CA VAL A 78 31.39 -1.43 0.10
C VAL A 78 31.60 -2.91 0.33
N LYS A 79 32.84 -3.32 0.61
CA LYS A 79 33.10 -4.66 1.11
C LYS A 79 32.39 -4.70 2.46
N LEU A 80 31.15 -5.20 2.48
CA LEU A 80 30.49 -5.57 3.71
C LEU A 80 31.47 -6.51 4.40
N GLU A 81 32.10 -6.02 5.47
CA GLU A 81 32.92 -6.89 6.30
C GLU A 81 32.02 -8.04 6.69
N GLU A 82 32.38 -9.24 6.24
CA GLU A 82 31.68 -10.47 6.56
C GLU A 82 31.61 -10.55 8.08
N LYS A 83 30.46 -10.18 8.66
CA LYS A 83 30.24 -10.38 10.08
C LYS A 83 30.50 -11.86 10.34
N PRO A 84 31.32 -12.23 11.33
CA PRO A 84 31.70 -13.61 11.56
C PRO A 84 30.44 -14.45 11.74
N VAL A 85 30.19 -15.32 10.78
CA VAL A 85 29.09 -16.28 10.79
C VAL A 85 29.24 -17.09 12.09
N LYS A 86 28.35 -16.86 13.06
CA LYS A 86 28.24 -17.74 14.22
C LYS A 86 27.95 -19.15 13.69
N PRO A 87 28.64 -20.19 14.16
CA PRO A 87 28.44 -21.55 13.65
C PRO A 87 27.00 -21.99 13.93
N GLU A 88 26.23 -22.20 12.86
CA GLU A 88 24.89 -22.78 12.92
C GLU A 88 24.95 -24.16 13.59
N LYS A 89 24.10 -24.33 14.60
CA LYS A 89 23.87 -25.61 15.26
C LYS A 89 23.21 -26.55 14.26
N LYS A 90 23.89 -27.66 13.94
CA LYS A 90 23.37 -28.80 13.17
C LYS A 90 22.05 -29.30 13.77
N SER A 91 20.92 -28.95 13.15
CA SER A 91 19.64 -29.62 13.40
C SER A 91 19.57 -30.91 12.57
N LYS A 92 18.96 -31.93 13.16
CA LYS A 92 19.01 -33.32 12.72
C LYS A 92 18.16 -33.54 11.46
N THR A 93 18.77 -34.19 10.49
CA THR A 93 18.20 -34.66 9.22
C THR A 93 17.06 -35.65 9.47
N ARG A 94 15.82 -35.31 9.09
CA ARG A 94 14.76 -36.29 8.80
C ARG A 94 14.84 -36.63 7.31
N THR A 95 15.10 -37.90 7.03
CA THR A 95 15.09 -38.50 5.69
C THR A 95 13.67 -38.52 5.11
N ALA A 96 13.44 -37.75 4.05
CA ALA A 96 12.28 -37.89 3.16
C ALA A 96 12.75 -38.31 1.76
N LYS A 97 12.03 -39.28 1.17
CA LYS A 97 12.27 -39.88 -0.16
C LYS A 97 12.21 -38.83 -1.29
N PRO A 98 12.96 -39.02 -2.39
CA PRO A 98 12.90 -38.14 -3.54
C PRO A 98 11.66 -38.44 -4.38
N LYS A 99 10.74 -37.47 -4.51
CA LYS A 99 9.76 -37.44 -5.61
C LYS A 99 10.42 -36.73 -6.78
N GLY A 100 10.58 -37.47 -7.89
CA GLY A 100 11.19 -36.96 -9.12
C GLY A 100 10.30 -35.94 -9.81
N SER A 101 10.70 -34.67 -9.79
CA SER A 101 10.22 -33.65 -10.73
C SER A 101 11.26 -33.49 -11.83
N ASN A 102 11.02 -34.11 -12.99
CA ASN A 102 11.74 -33.80 -14.23
C ASN A 102 11.31 -32.42 -14.74
N LYS A 103 11.85 -31.34 -14.15
CA LYS A 103 11.96 -30.06 -14.87
C LYS A 103 13.38 -30.00 -15.43
N PRO A 104 13.56 -29.94 -16.76
CA PRO A 104 14.90 -29.77 -17.31
C PRO A 104 15.48 -28.45 -16.80
N PRO A 105 16.74 -28.41 -16.38
CA PRO A 105 17.40 -27.17 -16.00
C PRO A 105 17.35 -26.25 -17.22
N LYS A 106 16.74 -25.07 -17.06
CA LYS A 106 16.71 -24.03 -18.09
C LYS A 106 18.15 -23.53 -18.25
N VAL A 107 18.92 -24.20 -19.10
CA VAL A 107 20.30 -23.80 -19.43
C VAL A 107 20.21 -22.38 -19.97
N PRO A 108 20.82 -21.37 -19.33
CA PRO A 108 20.83 -20.04 -19.89
C PRO A 108 21.49 -20.13 -21.26
N SER A 109 20.80 -19.61 -22.28
CA SER A 109 21.35 -19.45 -23.63
C SER A 109 22.77 -18.89 -23.51
N ALA A 110 23.72 -19.43 -24.29
CA ALA A 110 25.12 -19.00 -24.28
C ALA A 110 25.26 -17.48 -24.48
N THR A 111 24.27 -16.84 -25.14
CA THR A 111 24.16 -15.39 -25.30
C THR A 111 23.85 -14.65 -23.99
N ALA A 112 22.96 -15.18 -23.15
CA ALA A 112 22.63 -14.60 -21.84
C ALA A 112 23.78 -14.73 -20.84
N ALA A 113 24.47 -15.88 -20.86
CA ALA A 113 25.68 -16.10 -20.05
C ALA A 113 26.87 -15.24 -20.52
N ALA A 114 26.92 -14.86 -21.81
CA ALA A 114 27.91 -13.93 -22.34
C ALA A 114 27.59 -12.46 -22.00
N LEU A 115 26.31 -12.05 -22.05
CA LEU A 115 25.88 -10.72 -21.61
C LEU A 115 26.07 -10.48 -20.11
N ALA A 116 25.90 -11.52 -19.28
CA ALA A 116 26.15 -11.44 -17.83
C ALA A 116 27.62 -11.15 -17.47
N LYS A 117 28.55 -11.24 -18.44
CA LYS A 117 29.98 -10.90 -18.24
C LYS A 117 30.30 -9.44 -18.54
N LEU A 118 29.41 -8.70 -19.20
CA LEU A 118 29.63 -7.29 -19.46
C LEU A 118 29.48 -6.49 -18.15
N PRO A 119 30.36 -5.51 -17.89
CA PRO A 119 30.19 -4.64 -16.74
C PRO A 119 28.85 -3.91 -16.83
N PHE A 120 28.06 -4.00 -15.77
CA PHE A 120 26.82 -3.25 -15.66
C PHE A 120 27.16 -1.76 -15.53
N HIS A 121 26.63 -0.94 -16.44
CA HIS A 121 26.87 0.50 -16.48
C HIS A 121 25.70 1.34 -15.96
N GLY A 122 24.61 0.72 -15.52
CA GLY A 122 23.49 1.41 -14.90
C GLY A 122 23.63 1.61 -13.40
N ASP A 123 22.53 1.99 -12.77
CA ASP A 123 22.46 2.31 -11.34
C ASP A 123 21.15 1.77 -10.76
N HIS A 124 21.20 0.57 -10.16
CA HIS A 124 20.04 -0.10 -9.59
C HIS A 124 19.43 0.68 -8.43
N VAL A 125 20.29 1.29 -7.60
CA VAL A 125 19.83 2.04 -6.42
C VAL A 125 19.06 3.28 -6.86
N LEU A 126 19.56 4.02 -7.85
CA LEU A 126 18.83 5.16 -8.40
C LEU A 126 17.50 4.73 -9.03
N ALA A 127 17.50 3.63 -9.79
CA ALA A 127 16.27 3.09 -10.40
C ALA A 127 15.22 2.71 -9.35
N GLN A 128 15.61 2.00 -8.30
CA GLN A 128 14.73 1.63 -7.18
C GLN A 128 14.19 2.86 -6.44
N LEU A 129 15.02 3.87 -6.21
CA LEU A 129 14.57 5.12 -5.60
C LEU A 129 13.57 5.88 -6.46
N ILE A 130 13.74 5.88 -7.78
CA ILE A 130 12.78 6.48 -8.71
C ILE A 130 11.45 5.73 -8.64
N ASN A 131 11.47 4.40 -8.56
CA ASN A 131 10.25 3.59 -8.37
C ASN A 131 9.58 3.90 -7.03
N LEU A 132 10.34 3.93 -5.94
CA LEU A 132 9.83 4.31 -4.62
C LEU A 132 9.16 5.69 -4.65
N ILE A 133 9.76 6.68 -5.31
CA ILE A 133 9.16 8.01 -5.47
C ILE A 133 7.85 7.92 -6.26
N CYS A 134 7.80 7.14 -7.34
CA CYS A 134 6.57 6.93 -8.12
C CYS A 134 5.46 6.31 -7.27
N ASP A 135 5.77 5.29 -6.48
CA ASP A 135 4.79 4.59 -5.64
C ASP A 135 4.30 5.48 -4.49
N LEU A 136 5.20 6.19 -3.83
CA LEU A 136 4.86 7.17 -2.80
C LEU A 136 4.00 8.32 -3.33
N GLN A 137 4.19 8.73 -4.59
CA GLN A 137 3.32 9.73 -5.22
C GLN A 137 1.89 9.20 -5.40
N ILE A 138 1.71 7.93 -5.79
CA ILE A 138 0.38 7.33 -5.92
C ILE A 138 -0.28 7.19 -4.55
N SER A 139 0.47 6.73 -3.55
CA SER A 139 -0.03 6.59 -2.18
C SER A 139 -0.45 7.94 -1.60
N ARG A 140 0.37 8.99 -1.79
CA ARG A 140 0.03 10.36 -1.36
C ARG A 140 -1.19 10.91 -2.10
N GLU A 141 -1.28 10.67 -3.40
CA GLU A 141 -2.44 11.05 -4.21
C GLU A 141 -3.72 10.37 -3.71
N ALA A 142 -3.65 9.07 -3.40
CA ALA A 142 -4.77 8.32 -2.84
C ALA A 142 -5.20 8.90 -1.49
N ALA A 143 -4.27 9.13 -0.57
CA ALA A 143 -4.53 9.73 0.75
C ALA A 143 -5.19 11.12 0.62
N GLN A 144 -4.68 11.97 -0.26
CA GLN A 144 -5.24 13.30 -0.49
C GLN A 144 -6.63 13.24 -1.13
N ALA A 145 -6.83 12.33 -2.08
CA ALA A 145 -8.12 12.10 -2.73
C ALA A 145 -9.17 11.64 -1.71
N VAL A 146 -8.83 10.63 -0.88
CA VAL A 146 -9.65 10.15 0.24
C VAL A 146 -10.05 11.30 1.13
N ALA A 147 -9.09 12.02 1.73
CA ALA A 147 -9.36 13.08 2.67
C ALA A 147 -10.22 14.21 2.06
N SER A 148 -10.02 14.53 0.77
CA SER A 148 -10.83 15.52 0.04
C SER A 148 -12.23 15.04 -0.36
N GLY A 149 -12.53 13.74 -0.22
CA GLY A 149 -13.79 13.15 -0.68
C GLY A 149 -13.89 12.94 -2.19
N ASP A 150 -12.77 12.98 -2.91
CA ASP A 150 -12.76 12.81 -4.37
C ASP A 150 -12.61 11.33 -4.74
N VAL A 151 -13.74 10.63 -4.75
CA VAL A 151 -13.77 9.20 -5.11
C VAL A 151 -13.29 8.93 -6.54
N GLY A 152 -13.47 9.88 -7.46
CA GLY A 152 -12.99 9.74 -8.83
C GLY A 152 -11.47 9.59 -8.87
N ARG A 153 -10.76 10.46 -8.15
CA ARG A 153 -9.30 10.37 -8.01
C ARG A 153 -8.86 9.11 -7.27
N VAL A 154 -9.55 8.72 -6.20
CA VAL A 154 -9.28 7.43 -5.51
C VAL A 154 -9.36 6.28 -6.51
N TYR A 155 -10.42 6.23 -7.31
CA TYR A 155 -10.60 5.17 -8.29
C TYR A 155 -9.52 5.16 -9.39
N GLU A 156 -9.07 6.33 -9.86
CA GLU A 156 -7.91 6.43 -10.77
C GLU A 156 -6.62 5.87 -10.15
N THR A 157 -6.38 6.11 -8.85
CA THR A 157 -5.21 5.53 -8.16
C THR A 157 -5.30 4.01 -8.05
N ILE A 158 -6.48 3.45 -7.76
CA ILE A 158 -6.73 2.01 -7.70
C ILE A 158 -6.39 1.33 -9.04
N LYS A 159 -6.81 1.93 -10.16
CA LYS A 159 -6.46 1.41 -11.50
C LYS A 159 -4.96 1.35 -11.73
N ARG A 160 -4.20 2.32 -11.20
CA ARG A 160 -2.74 2.30 -11.29
C ARG A 160 -2.12 1.26 -10.36
N MET A 161 -2.63 1.13 -9.14
CA MET A 161 -2.18 0.14 -8.15
C MET A 161 -2.40 -1.31 -8.61
N LEU A 162 -3.41 -1.58 -9.46
CA LEU A 162 -3.64 -2.90 -10.07
C LEU A 162 -2.35 -3.50 -10.66
N PHE A 163 -1.60 -2.71 -11.42
CA PHE A 163 -0.39 -3.17 -12.07
C PHE A 163 0.71 -3.46 -11.05
N THR A 164 0.88 -2.59 -10.05
CA THR A 164 1.84 -2.84 -8.96
C THR A 164 1.50 -4.11 -8.20
N PHE A 165 0.24 -4.33 -7.80
CA PHE A 165 -0.18 -5.55 -7.11
C PHE A 165 -0.02 -6.81 -7.98
N ALA A 166 -0.32 -6.71 -9.28
CA ALA A 166 -0.11 -7.81 -10.21
C ALA A 166 1.36 -8.24 -10.28
N GLY A 167 2.29 -7.29 -10.21
CA GLY A 167 3.72 -7.60 -10.19
C GLY A 167 4.21 -8.06 -8.83
N SER A 168 3.65 -7.54 -7.74
CA SER A 168 4.10 -7.85 -6.38
C SER A 168 3.89 -9.32 -5.95
N SER A 169 4.40 -9.67 -4.76
CA SER A 169 4.08 -10.93 -4.07
C SER A 169 2.62 -11.00 -3.59
N HIS A 170 1.91 -9.88 -3.56
CA HIS A 170 0.57 -9.76 -2.99
C HIS A 170 -0.53 -9.93 -4.05
N SER A 171 -0.56 -11.09 -4.69
CA SER A 171 -1.47 -11.39 -5.82
C SER A 171 -2.96 -11.42 -5.45
N ARG A 172 -3.31 -11.58 -4.17
CA ARG A 172 -4.71 -11.51 -3.71
C ARG A 172 -5.31 -10.12 -3.95
N TYR A 173 -4.55 -9.05 -3.68
CA TYR A 173 -5.00 -7.68 -3.93
C TYR A 173 -5.21 -7.38 -5.40
N MET A 174 -4.42 -7.97 -6.31
CA MET A 174 -4.69 -7.89 -7.74
C MET A 174 -6.09 -8.41 -8.06
N GLY A 175 -6.50 -9.54 -7.47
CA GLY A 175 -7.84 -10.10 -7.65
C GLY A 175 -8.95 -9.17 -7.16
N TYR A 176 -8.81 -8.63 -5.95
CA TYR A 176 -9.78 -7.68 -5.39
C TYR A 176 -9.89 -6.40 -6.22
N VAL A 177 -8.76 -5.78 -6.57
CA VAL A 177 -8.74 -4.56 -7.38
C VAL A 177 -9.35 -4.81 -8.75
N LEU A 178 -9.04 -5.95 -9.38
CA LEU A 178 -9.60 -6.29 -10.68
C LEU A 178 -11.11 -6.52 -10.60
N GLU A 179 -11.60 -7.22 -9.57
CA GLU A 179 -13.04 -7.40 -9.31
C GLU A 179 -13.73 -6.05 -9.11
N THR A 180 -13.16 -5.14 -8.31
CA THR A 180 -13.68 -3.79 -8.13
C THR A 180 -13.78 -3.04 -9.46
N ILE A 181 -12.75 -3.08 -10.29
CA ILE A 181 -12.75 -2.41 -11.61
C ILE A 181 -13.78 -3.04 -12.55
N MET A 182 -13.89 -4.37 -12.61
CA MET A 182 -14.89 -5.05 -13.46
C MET A 182 -16.31 -4.75 -13.00
N ASN A 183 -16.54 -4.78 -11.69
CA ASN A 183 -17.82 -4.41 -11.09
C ASN A 183 -18.23 -2.99 -11.47
N LEU A 184 -17.31 -2.03 -11.42
CA LEU A 184 -17.60 -0.63 -11.72
C LEU A 184 -17.68 -0.32 -13.21
N GLU A 185 -16.85 -0.92 -14.06
CA GLU A 185 -16.79 -0.59 -15.50
C GLU A 185 -17.73 -1.42 -16.37
N LEU A 186 -17.95 -2.69 -16.04
CA LEU A 186 -18.59 -3.64 -16.94
C LEU A 186 -19.91 -4.20 -16.40
N GLU A 187 -20.08 -4.30 -15.09
CA GLU A 187 -21.20 -5.06 -14.50
C GLU A 187 -22.25 -4.15 -13.86
N SER A 188 -21.84 -2.99 -13.36
CA SER A 188 -22.75 -2.03 -12.76
C SER A 188 -23.47 -1.20 -13.81
N SER A 189 -24.77 -1.01 -13.60
CA SER A 189 -25.48 0.08 -14.29
C SER A 189 -24.87 1.43 -13.88
N PRO A 190 -25.01 2.51 -14.69
CA PRO A 190 -24.46 3.82 -14.34
C PRO A 190 -24.89 4.31 -12.95
N GLY A 191 -26.15 4.07 -12.56
CA GLY A 191 -26.65 4.43 -11.24
C GLY A 191 -26.02 3.60 -10.10
N LEU A 192 -25.81 2.30 -10.32
CA LEU A 192 -25.14 1.43 -9.34
C LEU A 192 -23.65 1.79 -9.21
N LYS A 193 -22.96 2.10 -10.32
CA LYS A 193 -21.57 2.57 -10.31
C LYS A 193 -21.42 3.82 -9.45
N MET A 194 -22.27 4.82 -9.67
CA MET A 194 -22.29 6.03 -8.86
C MET A 194 -22.54 5.71 -7.39
N ALA A 195 -23.56 4.90 -7.07
CA ALA A 195 -23.86 4.53 -5.70
C ALA A 195 -22.70 3.79 -5.01
N LEU A 196 -22.01 2.89 -5.71
CA LEU A 196 -20.84 2.18 -5.18
C LEU A 196 -19.67 3.14 -4.91
N LEU A 197 -19.41 4.07 -5.83
CA LEU A 197 -18.38 5.10 -5.64
C LEU A 197 -18.75 6.02 -4.45
N ASP A 198 -19.99 6.47 -4.36
CA ASP A 198 -20.45 7.31 -3.25
C ASP A 198 -20.33 6.60 -1.88
N LEU A 199 -20.40 5.26 -1.85
CA LEU A 199 -20.19 4.46 -0.64
C LEU A 199 -18.72 4.23 -0.28
N MET A 200 -17.77 4.46 -1.21
CA MET A 200 -16.35 4.22 -0.95
C MET A 200 -15.77 5.20 0.07
N LEU A 201 -16.30 6.42 0.15
CA LEU A 201 -15.81 7.46 1.05
C LEU A 201 -16.94 7.96 1.93
N VAL A 202 -16.69 7.99 3.24
CA VAL A 202 -17.68 8.40 4.25
C VAL A 202 -17.10 9.56 5.06
N ASN A 203 -17.94 10.54 5.36
CA ASN A 203 -17.58 11.64 6.26
C ASN A 203 -18.56 11.70 7.42
N LEU A 204 -18.20 11.06 8.53
CA LEU A 204 -19.01 11.01 9.74
C LEU A 204 -19.08 12.36 10.46
N SER A 205 -18.07 13.23 10.29
CA SER A 205 -18.00 14.53 10.95
C SER A 205 -18.81 15.63 10.25
N GLY A 206 -19.08 15.45 8.95
CA GLY A 206 -19.64 16.49 8.08
C GLY A 206 -18.68 17.65 7.78
N MET A 207 -17.42 17.61 8.23
CA MET A 207 -16.44 18.67 8.01
C MET A 207 -15.68 18.45 6.68
N PRO A 208 -15.47 19.48 5.85
CA PRO A 208 -14.63 19.35 4.65
C PRO A 208 -13.24 18.80 4.99
N GLY A 209 -12.69 17.94 4.14
CA GLY A 209 -11.35 17.37 4.33
C GLY A 209 -11.27 16.21 5.32
N HIS A 210 -12.40 15.72 5.86
CA HIS A 210 -12.45 14.66 6.89
C HIS A 210 -13.19 13.40 6.39
N PHE A 211 -13.01 13.08 5.11
CA PHE A 211 -13.49 11.83 4.54
C PHE A 211 -12.53 10.69 4.87
N ALA A 212 -13.09 9.50 5.08
CA ALA A 212 -12.36 8.26 5.30
C ALA A 212 -12.93 7.16 4.39
N GLU A 213 -12.15 6.12 4.15
CA GLU A 213 -12.59 4.97 3.38
C GLU A 213 -13.74 4.23 4.11
N GLY A 214 -14.76 3.83 3.37
CA GLY A 214 -15.96 3.19 3.93
C GLY A 214 -15.66 1.85 4.59
N ASP A 215 -14.73 1.07 4.02
CA ASP A 215 -14.26 -0.19 4.61
C ASP A 215 -13.50 0.03 5.92
N TYR A 216 -12.67 1.07 5.98
CA TYR A 216 -11.98 1.50 7.18
C TYR A 216 -12.95 1.92 8.29
N ILE A 217 -14.02 2.65 7.95
CA ILE A 217 -15.08 3.00 8.90
C ILE A 217 -15.88 1.76 9.35
N GLN A 218 -16.12 0.81 8.46
CA GLN A 218 -16.79 -0.45 8.81
C GLN A 218 -15.94 -1.27 9.79
N GLU A 219 -14.64 -1.40 9.54
CA GLU A 219 -13.68 -2.05 10.44
C GLU A 219 -13.66 -1.37 11.82
N TYR A 220 -13.65 -0.03 11.84
CA TYR A 220 -13.75 0.74 13.07
C TYR A 220 -15.02 0.41 13.86
N PHE A 221 -16.20 0.36 13.22
CA PHE A 221 -17.45 0.00 13.89
C PHE A 221 -17.48 -1.45 14.36
N ASN A 222 -16.90 -2.39 13.61
CA ASN A 222 -16.80 -3.77 14.02
C ASN A 222 -16.00 -3.91 15.33
N ARG A 223 -14.86 -3.21 15.44
CA ARG A 223 -14.05 -3.19 16.67
C ARG A 223 -14.83 -2.62 17.85
N LEU A 224 -15.53 -1.50 17.66
CA LEU A 224 -16.39 -0.94 18.72
C LEU A 224 -17.45 -1.94 19.19
N LEU A 225 -18.04 -2.72 18.27
CA LEU A 225 -19.07 -3.70 18.59
C LEU A 225 -18.51 -4.93 19.31
N GLU A 226 -17.36 -5.45 18.87
CA GLU A 226 -16.69 -6.57 19.54
C GLU A 226 -16.39 -6.25 21.00
N ASP A 227 -15.92 -5.03 21.27
CA ASP A 227 -15.61 -4.60 22.62
C ASP A 227 -16.88 -4.51 23.48
N VAL A 228 -17.98 -3.99 22.95
CA VAL A 228 -19.28 -4.00 23.65
C VAL A 228 -19.74 -5.42 23.96
N VAL A 229 -19.58 -6.36 23.03
CA VAL A 229 -19.99 -7.76 23.18
C VAL A 229 -19.15 -8.48 24.24
N LYS A 230 -17.82 -8.35 24.19
CA LYS A 230 -16.89 -8.97 25.15
C LYS A 230 -17.21 -8.60 26.60
N HIS A 231 -17.65 -7.36 26.84
CA HIS A 231 -17.96 -6.88 28.18
C HIS A 231 -19.31 -7.37 28.73
N LYS A 232 -20.35 -7.44 27.90
CA LYS A 232 -21.69 -7.82 28.39
C LYS A 232 -21.87 -9.33 28.62
N GLY A 233 -20.96 -10.15 28.10
CA GLY A 233 -21.16 -11.61 28.04
C GLY A 233 -22.40 -12.00 27.24
N SER A 234 -22.92 -11.06 26.44
CA SER A 234 -24.10 -11.20 25.59
C SER A 234 -23.73 -11.89 24.29
N GLU A 235 -24.63 -12.70 23.74
CA GLU A 235 -24.48 -13.22 22.39
C GLU A 235 -24.71 -12.11 21.36
N PHE A 236 -23.94 -12.14 20.25
CA PHE A 236 -23.97 -11.12 19.18
C PHE A 236 -25.38 -10.93 18.56
N ASP A 237 -26.27 -11.92 18.70
CA ASP A 237 -27.63 -11.93 18.13
C ASP A 237 -28.72 -11.31 19.04
N GLU A 238 -28.34 -10.70 20.18
CA GLU A 238 -29.33 -10.00 20.99
C GLU A 238 -29.96 -8.82 20.23
N ASN A 239 -31.30 -8.82 20.14
CA ASN A 239 -32.08 -7.79 19.44
C ASN A 239 -31.70 -6.35 19.84
N PHE A 240 -31.27 -6.15 21.09
CA PHE A 240 -30.79 -4.86 21.57
C PHE A 240 -29.46 -4.45 20.92
N LEU A 241 -28.48 -5.35 20.81
CA LEU A 241 -27.20 -5.06 20.16
C LEU A 241 -27.41 -4.71 18.69
N ARG A 242 -28.23 -5.50 17.98
CA ARG A 242 -28.49 -5.32 16.57
C ARG A 242 -29.31 -4.07 16.26
N GLU A 243 -30.43 -3.86 16.94
CA GLU A 243 -31.38 -2.80 16.56
C GLU A 243 -31.12 -1.46 17.27
N VAL A 244 -30.42 -1.47 18.41
CA VAL A 244 -30.16 -0.25 19.20
C VAL A 244 -28.67 0.10 19.20
N MET A 245 -27.79 -0.79 19.64
CA MET A 245 -26.37 -0.45 19.80
C MET A 245 -25.68 -0.21 18.46
N SER A 246 -25.77 -1.15 17.51
CA SER A 246 -25.05 -1.06 16.23
C SER A 246 -25.39 0.20 15.44
N ARG A 247 -26.67 0.58 15.41
CA ARG A 247 -27.16 1.76 14.68
C ARG A 247 -26.68 3.08 15.29
N ASN A 248 -26.34 3.07 16.58
CA ASN A 248 -25.95 4.27 17.32
C ASN A 248 -24.49 4.24 17.79
N ILE A 249 -23.71 3.21 17.42
CA ILE A 249 -22.38 2.94 18.00
C ILE A 249 -21.42 4.11 17.82
N HIS A 250 -21.49 4.79 16.67
CA HIS A 250 -20.72 6.00 16.40
C HIS A 250 -21.01 7.12 17.40
N HIS A 251 -22.29 7.45 17.59
CA HIS A 251 -22.73 8.52 18.49
C HIS A 251 -22.49 8.15 19.96
N ILE A 252 -22.67 6.89 20.33
CA ILE A 252 -22.35 6.41 21.68
C ILE A 252 -20.84 6.55 21.95
N GLY A 253 -20.00 6.23 20.96
CA GLY A 253 -18.55 6.45 21.05
C GLY A 253 -18.20 7.93 21.24
N GLN A 254 -18.85 8.84 20.51
CA GLN A 254 -18.66 10.29 20.65
C GLN A 254 -19.11 10.82 22.01
N LEU A 255 -20.26 10.37 22.50
CA LEU A 255 -20.87 10.84 23.74
C LEU A 255 -19.92 10.67 24.93
N LYS A 256 -19.11 9.60 24.95
CA LYS A 256 -18.05 9.39 25.95
C LYS A 256 -17.03 10.54 25.94
N GLU A 257 -16.53 10.91 24.76
CA GLU A 257 -15.53 11.97 24.66
C GLU A 257 -16.13 13.32 25.04
N GLU A 258 -17.37 13.57 24.63
CA GLU A 258 -18.11 14.76 25.05
C GLU A 258 -18.34 14.82 26.56
N TRP A 259 -18.73 13.69 27.18
CA TRP A 259 -18.95 13.61 28.62
C TRP A 259 -17.65 13.79 29.40
N ARG A 260 -16.58 13.08 29.03
CA ARG A 260 -15.25 13.27 29.61
C ARG A 260 -14.84 14.73 29.56
N LYS A 261 -14.95 15.35 28.38
CA LYS A 261 -14.67 16.79 28.20
C LYS A 261 -15.56 17.66 29.08
N GLY A 262 -16.86 17.37 29.15
CA GLY A 262 -17.83 18.11 29.95
C GLY A 262 -17.55 18.08 31.45
N VAL A 263 -17.06 16.95 31.99
CA VAL A 263 -16.68 16.82 33.41
C VAL A 263 -15.24 17.27 33.69
N GLY A 264 -14.55 17.84 32.71
CA GLY A 264 -13.14 18.26 32.85
C GLY A 264 -12.15 17.11 32.93
N LEU A 265 -12.58 15.89 32.63
CA LEU A 265 -11.75 14.68 32.46
C LEU A 265 -11.40 14.42 31.00
N GLY A 266 -11.76 15.33 30.08
CA GLY A 266 -11.34 15.27 28.70
C GLY A 266 -9.84 15.14 28.66
N ALA A 267 -9.32 14.30 27.75
CA ALA A 267 -7.89 14.14 27.60
C ALA A 267 -7.28 15.55 27.55
N LYS A 268 -6.41 15.89 28.52
CA LYS A 268 -5.62 17.12 28.44
C LYS A 268 -4.91 16.99 27.12
N SER A 269 -5.27 17.81 26.13
CA SER A 269 -4.99 17.49 24.73
C SER A 269 -3.55 17.00 24.63
N GLY A 270 -3.40 15.71 24.37
CA GLY A 270 -2.12 15.07 24.10
C GLY A 270 -1.56 15.53 22.76
N LYS A 271 -2.07 16.67 22.23
CA LYS A 271 -1.37 17.59 21.34
C LYS A 271 -0.08 18.04 22.01
N HIS A 272 0.82 17.09 22.25
CA HIS A 272 2.22 17.29 22.03
C HIS A 272 2.27 17.97 20.67
N CYS A 273 2.66 19.25 20.65
CA CYS A 273 3.01 19.89 19.40
C CYS A 273 4.00 18.93 18.74
N ASN A 274 3.60 18.28 17.64
CA ASN A 274 4.38 17.22 17.03
C ASN A 274 5.83 17.69 17.00
N PRO A 275 6.79 16.91 17.54
CA PRO A 275 8.17 17.34 17.63
C PRO A 275 8.59 17.79 16.24
N HIS A 276 9.22 18.96 16.18
CA HIS A 276 9.45 19.61 14.90
C HIS A 276 10.33 18.72 14.00
N GLU A 277 9.74 18.16 12.94
CA GLU A 277 10.38 17.21 12.01
C GLU A 277 11.64 17.74 11.28
N ARG A 278 12.01 18.99 11.51
CA ARG A 278 13.15 19.63 10.85
C ARG A 278 14.46 18.91 11.15
N VAL A 279 14.63 18.31 12.33
CA VAL A 279 15.88 17.63 12.70
C VAL A 279 16.00 16.31 11.93
N GLU A 280 14.91 15.57 11.86
CA GLU A 280 14.76 14.30 11.15
C GLU A 280 14.95 14.53 9.65
N VAL A 281 14.24 15.50 9.07
CA VAL A 281 14.38 15.86 7.64
C VAL A 281 15.82 16.27 7.32
N ARG A 282 16.47 17.09 8.16
CA ARG A 282 17.87 17.47 7.95
C ARG A 282 18.81 16.27 8.03
N THR A 283 18.59 15.38 8.98
CA THR A 283 19.41 14.16 9.14
C THR A 283 19.25 13.25 7.93
N LEU A 284 18.02 13.04 7.47
CA LEU A 284 17.73 12.24 6.29
C LEU A 284 18.33 12.85 5.01
N LEU A 285 18.21 14.17 4.81
CA LEU A 285 18.83 14.87 3.68
C LEU A 285 20.35 14.75 3.68
N LYS A 286 20.99 14.84 4.86
CA LYS A 286 22.43 14.63 5.01
C LYS A 286 22.81 13.21 4.61
N GLU A 287 22.05 12.20 5.03
CA GLU A 287 22.33 10.81 4.66
C GLU A 287 22.14 10.59 3.15
N TYR A 288 21.08 11.14 2.57
CA TYR A 288 20.83 11.07 1.12
C TYR A 288 21.94 11.74 0.30
N GLN A 289 22.52 12.82 0.83
CA GLN A 289 23.68 13.49 0.24
C GLN A 289 24.93 12.64 0.39
N ALA A 290 25.23 12.15 1.60
CA ALA A 290 26.42 11.34 1.87
C ALA A 290 26.49 10.08 1.01
N GLN A 291 25.34 9.44 0.78
CA GLN A 291 25.22 8.24 -0.06
C GLN A 291 25.03 8.56 -1.55
N GLU A 292 24.88 9.84 -1.91
CA GLU A 292 24.58 10.32 -3.26
C GLU A 292 23.41 9.55 -3.91
N LEU A 293 22.34 9.33 -3.14
CA LEU A 293 21.22 8.47 -3.54
C LEU A 293 20.56 8.93 -4.86
N HIS A 294 20.46 10.24 -5.03
CA HIS A 294 19.81 10.88 -6.18
C HIS A 294 20.82 11.38 -7.22
N SER A 295 22.00 10.79 -7.29
CA SER A 295 23.01 11.06 -8.32
C SER A 295 23.31 9.79 -9.11
N ARG A 296 23.74 9.95 -10.37
CA ARG A 296 24.10 8.82 -11.24
C ARG A 296 25.43 8.22 -10.80
N ARG A 297 25.45 6.96 -10.39
CA ARG A 297 26.68 6.24 -10.05
C ARG A 297 26.78 4.96 -10.90
N PRO A 298 27.54 4.99 -12.01
CA PRO A 298 27.64 3.84 -12.92
C PRO A 298 28.12 2.57 -12.19
N GLY A 299 27.42 1.47 -12.41
CA GLY A 299 27.70 0.16 -11.80
C GLY A 299 27.21 0.00 -10.36
N ARG A 300 26.44 0.95 -9.81
CA ARG A 300 25.92 0.87 -8.44
C ARG A 300 24.85 -0.21 -8.31
N LYS A 301 25.10 -1.18 -7.41
CA LYS A 301 24.25 -2.33 -7.13
C LYS A 301 24.36 -2.70 -5.64
N MET A 302 23.22 -2.85 -4.96
CA MET A 302 23.14 -3.20 -3.52
C MET A 302 22.45 -4.55 -3.29
N ASP A 303 21.41 -4.87 -4.06
CA ASP A 303 20.74 -6.18 -4.08
C ASP A 303 20.51 -6.63 -5.54
N ASP A 304 20.25 -7.92 -5.72
CA ASP A 304 19.89 -8.55 -6.99
C ASP A 304 18.40 -8.43 -7.32
N ARG A 305 17.57 -7.92 -6.40
CA ARG A 305 16.14 -7.72 -6.65
C ARG A 305 15.87 -6.49 -7.49
N ASP A 306 15.49 -6.71 -8.75
CA ASP A 306 14.85 -5.70 -9.58
C ASP A 306 13.37 -5.63 -9.23
N THR A 307 12.93 -4.49 -8.69
CA THR A 307 11.57 -4.27 -8.16
C THR A 307 10.83 -3.25 -9.02
N ASP A 308 10.72 -3.53 -10.32
CA ASP A 308 9.71 -2.88 -11.17
C ASP A 308 8.41 -3.70 -11.14
N ASP A 309 7.70 -3.59 -10.02
CA ASP A 309 6.46 -4.32 -9.81
C ASP A 309 5.38 -3.87 -10.80
N PHE A 310 5.37 -2.60 -11.19
CA PHE A 310 4.44 -2.10 -12.19
C PHE A 310 4.64 -2.78 -13.56
N ALA A 311 5.87 -2.77 -14.08
CA ALA A 311 6.17 -3.37 -15.39
C ALA A 311 5.97 -4.90 -15.35
N ARG A 312 6.42 -5.56 -14.27
CA ARG A 312 6.21 -7.00 -14.06
C ARG A 312 4.73 -7.35 -14.01
N GLY A 313 3.90 -6.52 -13.38
CA GLY A 313 2.47 -6.71 -13.34
C GLY A 313 1.80 -6.55 -14.69
N LEU A 314 2.23 -5.55 -15.48
CA LEU A 314 1.78 -5.38 -16.85
C LEU A 314 2.10 -6.63 -17.69
N GLU A 315 3.33 -7.13 -17.64
CA GLU A 315 3.75 -8.36 -18.33
C GLU A 315 2.96 -9.57 -17.85
N ARG A 316 2.73 -9.71 -16.54
CA ARG A 316 1.96 -10.82 -15.96
C ARG A 316 0.50 -10.82 -16.42
N LEU A 317 -0.14 -9.65 -16.44
CA LEU A 317 -1.52 -9.49 -16.90
C LEU A 317 -1.64 -9.87 -18.38
N HIS A 318 -0.73 -9.39 -19.23
CA HIS A 318 -0.64 -9.79 -20.64
C HIS A 318 -0.26 -11.26 -20.83
N GLY A 319 0.57 -11.81 -19.96
CA GLY A 319 1.07 -13.19 -19.97
C GLY A 319 0.04 -14.25 -19.57
N GLY A 320 -1.24 -13.89 -19.50
CA GLY A 320 -2.35 -14.81 -19.30
C GLY A 320 -2.99 -14.76 -17.91
N ALA A 321 -2.49 -13.95 -16.97
CA ALA A 321 -3.20 -13.77 -15.68
C ALA A 321 -4.59 -13.16 -15.87
N MET A 322 -4.74 -12.25 -16.85
CA MET A 322 -6.05 -11.72 -17.22
C MET A 322 -6.98 -12.82 -17.77
N GLN A 323 -6.48 -13.68 -18.66
CA GLN A 323 -7.28 -14.79 -19.20
C GLN A 323 -7.72 -15.77 -18.10
N LYS A 324 -6.82 -16.11 -17.18
CA LYS A 324 -7.14 -16.96 -16.03
C LYS A 324 -8.23 -16.35 -15.15
N TYR A 325 -8.15 -15.04 -14.91
CA TYR A 325 -9.17 -14.34 -14.15
C TYR A 325 -10.53 -14.39 -14.88
N ILE A 326 -10.57 -14.08 -16.17
CA ILE A 326 -11.80 -14.17 -17.00
C ILE A 326 -12.39 -15.57 -16.94
N ASP A 327 -11.57 -16.60 -17.11
CA ASP A 327 -12.01 -17.99 -17.08
C ASP A 327 -12.64 -18.36 -15.73
N LYS A 328 -11.98 -17.98 -14.64
CA LYS A 328 -12.43 -18.21 -13.27
C LYS A 328 -13.76 -17.49 -12.98
N THR A 329 -13.87 -16.20 -13.31
CA THR A 329 -15.08 -15.41 -13.01
C THR A 329 -16.25 -15.77 -13.91
N THR A 330 -16.00 -16.09 -15.18
CA THR A 330 -17.05 -16.56 -16.10
C THR A 330 -17.58 -17.93 -15.66
N GLN A 331 -16.71 -18.80 -15.16
CA GLN A 331 -17.12 -20.09 -14.59
C GLN A 331 -17.90 -19.92 -13.29
N SER A 332 -17.42 -19.11 -12.33
CA SER A 332 -18.10 -18.89 -11.05
C SER A 332 -19.47 -18.25 -11.20
N ARG A 333 -19.66 -17.41 -12.22
CA ARG A 333 -20.95 -16.79 -12.57
C ARG A 333 -21.86 -17.68 -13.43
N GLY A 334 -21.46 -18.92 -13.72
CA GLY A 334 -22.25 -19.89 -14.48
C GLY A 334 -22.45 -19.51 -15.96
N LEU A 335 -21.65 -18.59 -16.49
CA LEU A 335 -21.80 -18.10 -17.86
C LEU A 335 -21.22 -19.08 -18.91
N ARG A 336 -20.31 -19.97 -18.50
CA ARG A 336 -19.74 -21.02 -19.37
C ARG A 336 -20.70 -22.20 -19.62
N THR A 337 -21.76 -22.37 -18.85
CA THR A 337 -22.62 -23.57 -18.90
C THR A 337 -23.67 -23.52 -20.03
N ARG A 338 -23.79 -22.41 -20.78
CA ARG A 338 -24.83 -22.27 -21.82
C ARG A 338 -24.49 -22.86 -23.18
N THR A 339 -23.22 -23.06 -23.52
CA THR A 339 -22.84 -23.62 -24.83
C THR A 339 -22.95 -25.14 -24.90
N HIS A 340 -23.13 -25.85 -23.78
CA HIS A 340 -23.26 -27.32 -23.80
C HIS A 340 -24.70 -27.84 -23.89
N MET A 341 -25.73 -27.04 -23.58
CA MET A 341 -27.13 -27.48 -23.75
C MET A 341 -27.64 -27.39 -25.20
N ASP A 342 -27.06 -26.53 -26.06
CA ASP A 342 -27.37 -26.54 -27.50
C ASP A 342 -26.57 -27.60 -28.27
N SER A 343 -25.45 -28.09 -27.73
CA SER A 343 -24.66 -29.17 -28.34
C SER A 343 -25.11 -30.58 -27.93
N LEU A 344 -25.92 -30.72 -26.88
CA LEU A 344 -26.46 -32.03 -26.43
C LEU A 344 -27.77 -32.40 -27.12
N ALA A 345 -28.29 -31.56 -28.03
CA ALA A 345 -29.38 -31.92 -28.94
C ALA A 345 -28.89 -32.61 -30.24
N THR A 346 -27.58 -32.71 -30.49
CA THR A 346 -27.07 -33.14 -31.81
C THR A 346 -25.79 -33.97 -31.82
N ASN A 347 -25.40 -34.67 -30.76
CA ASN A 347 -24.39 -35.75 -30.92
C ASN A 347 -24.43 -36.78 -29.80
N GLU A 348 -25.21 -37.84 -30.03
CA GLU A 348 -24.84 -39.18 -29.58
C GLU A 348 -23.63 -39.64 -30.42
N ASN A 349 -22.63 -40.22 -29.75
CA ASN A 349 -21.37 -40.80 -30.26
C ASN A 349 -20.16 -39.85 -30.34
N ASN A 350 -19.35 -39.85 -29.28
CA ASN A 350 -17.99 -40.40 -29.38
C ASN A 350 -17.32 -40.56 -28.01
N GLU A 351 -16.62 -41.68 -27.89
CA GLU A 351 -15.87 -42.15 -26.73
C GLU A 351 -14.65 -41.31 -26.37
N ALA A 352 -14.49 -41.13 -25.07
CA ALA A 352 -13.27 -41.23 -24.26
C ALA A 352 -11.91 -40.87 -24.86
N THR A 353 -11.31 -39.81 -24.32
CA THR A 353 -9.90 -39.83 -23.84
C THR A 353 -9.77 -38.82 -22.71
N ALA A 354 -9.68 -39.33 -21.48
CA ALA A 354 -9.42 -38.55 -20.28
C ALA A 354 -7.90 -38.48 -20.08
N GLU A 355 -7.33 -37.28 -20.19
CA GLU A 355 -6.03 -36.98 -19.59
C GLU A 355 -6.28 -36.30 -18.24
N GLU A 356 -5.93 -37.01 -17.17
CA GLU A 356 -5.94 -36.54 -15.80
C GLU A 356 -4.77 -35.56 -15.59
N ASP A 357 -5.07 -34.26 -15.56
CA ASP A 357 -4.14 -33.26 -15.02
C ASP A 357 -4.31 -33.24 -13.49
N LYS A 358 -3.23 -33.60 -12.80
CA LYS A 358 -3.13 -33.59 -11.34
C LYS A 358 -3.04 -32.16 -10.83
N ASP A 359 -4.16 -31.68 -10.34
CA ASP A 359 -4.26 -30.48 -9.51
C ASP A 359 -3.86 -30.84 -8.07
N ASP A 360 -2.60 -30.59 -7.72
CA ASP A 360 -2.19 -30.41 -6.32
C ASP A 360 -2.60 -28.98 -5.92
N GLY A 361 -3.89 -28.84 -5.62
CA GLY A 361 -4.56 -27.61 -5.22
C GLY A 361 -5.60 -27.93 -4.17
N ASP A 362 -5.14 -27.91 -2.92
CA ASP A 362 -5.91 -28.07 -1.69
C ASP A 362 -7.29 -27.40 -1.77
N SER A 363 -8.33 -28.22 -1.83
CA SER A 363 -9.73 -27.79 -1.85
C SER A 363 -10.47 -28.61 -0.82
N ASN A 364 -10.48 -28.08 0.40
CA ASN A 364 -11.50 -28.46 1.36
C ASN A 364 -11.82 -27.28 2.28
N GLU A 365 -12.61 -26.34 1.79
CA GLU A 365 -13.36 -25.43 2.65
C GLU A 365 -14.81 -25.35 2.16
N GLU A 366 -15.67 -26.11 2.84
CA GLU A 366 -17.04 -25.70 3.13
C GLU A 366 -17.02 -24.40 3.99
N PRO A 367 -18.10 -23.61 4.01
CA PRO A 367 -18.10 -22.33 4.72
C PRO A 367 -18.25 -22.59 6.23
N GLY A 368 -17.11 -22.83 6.89
CA GLY A 368 -16.97 -22.95 8.33
C GLY A 368 -15.96 -21.92 8.81
N SER A 369 -16.33 -21.17 9.83
CA SER A 369 -15.47 -20.23 10.55
C SER A 369 -14.23 -20.92 11.10
N GLU A 370 -13.06 -20.73 10.47
CA GLU A 370 -11.77 -21.00 11.11
C GLU A 370 -10.81 -19.87 10.78
N SER A 371 -10.43 -19.16 11.83
CA SER A 371 -9.29 -18.24 11.89
C SER A 371 -8.00 -19.06 11.74
N GLU A 372 -7.39 -19.03 10.57
CA GLU A 372 -6.01 -19.48 10.42
C GLU A 372 -5.06 -18.33 10.80
N GLU A 373 -4.54 -18.41 12.02
CA GLU A 373 -3.42 -17.63 12.50
C GLU A 373 -2.15 -18.06 11.74
N GLU A 374 -1.72 -17.25 10.76
CA GLU A 374 -0.33 -17.26 10.32
C GLU A 374 0.52 -16.75 11.50
N GLU A 375 1.17 -17.65 12.24
CA GLU A 375 2.23 -17.30 13.20
C GLU A 375 3.46 -16.78 12.44
N THR A 376 3.38 -15.56 11.92
CA THR A 376 4.52 -14.66 11.88
C THR A 376 4.73 -14.16 13.31
N GLU A 377 5.96 -14.25 13.84
CA GLU A 377 6.37 -13.46 15.02
C GLU A 377 6.32 -11.98 14.64
N GLU A 378 5.11 -11.45 14.46
CA GLU A 378 4.80 -10.04 14.39
C GLU A 378 4.87 -9.55 15.82
N GLU A 379 5.84 -8.67 16.11
CA GLU A 379 5.64 -7.73 17.20
C GLU A 379 4.23 -7.16 17.01
N GLU A 380 3.34 -7.34 18.00
CA GLU A 380 1.98 -6.80 18.01
C GLU A 380 2.04 -5.28 17.82
N MET A 381 2.20 -4.86 16.57
CA MET A 381 2.15 -3.47 16.16
C MET A 381 0.66 -3.17 16.17
N GLN A 382 0.17 -2.68 17.31
CA GLN A 382 -1.21 -2.26 17.42
C GLN A 382 -1.51 -1.34 16.24
N PRO A 383 -2.48 -1.68 15.36
CA PRO A 383 -2.78 -0.85 14.21
C PRO A 383 -3.30 0.49 14.73
N THR A 384 -2.44 1.51 14.72
CA THR A 384 -2.84 2.89 14.94
C THR A 384 -3.75 3.26 13.78
N LEU A 385 -5.04 3.38 14.08
CA LEU A 385 -6.04 3.90 13.17
C LEU A 385 -5.73 5.39 12.95
N GLY A 386 -4.76 5.66 12.07
CA GLY A 386 -4.40 7.01 11.67
C GLY A 386 -5.49 7.60 10.79
N SER A 387 -5.94 8.82 11.10
CA SER A 387 -6.90 9.54 10.26
C SER A 387 -6.17 10.46 9.30
N MET A 388 -6.63 10.50 8.05
CA MET A 388 -6.09 11.38 7.02
C MET A 388 -7.06 12.55 6.85
N THR A 389 -6.58 13.78 7.06
CA THR A 389 -7.39 14.98 6.88
C THR A 389 -6.69 15.98 5.97
N VAL A 390 -7.47 16.84 5.30
CA VAL A 390 -6.93 17.98 4.55
C VAL A 390 -7.34 19.27 5.26
N VAL A 391 -6.35 20.00 5.77
CA VAL A 391 -6.52 21.28 6.44
C VAL A 391 -5.75 22.34 5.65
N ASP A 392 -6.45 23.38 5.19
CA ASP A 392 -5.86 24.46 4.38
C ASP A 392 -5.09 23.98 3.13
N GLY A 393 -5.52 22.85 2.55
CA GLY A 393 -4.90 22.25 1.37
C GLY A 393 -3.70 21.35 1.67
N GLU A 394 -3.31 21.19 2.93
CA GLU A 394 -2.26 20.29 3.37
C GLU A 394 -2.84 18.99 3.93
N LEU A 395 -2.26 17.86 3.52
CA LEU A 395 -2.58 16.55 4.07
C LEU A 395 -1.95 16.43 5.46
N VAL A 396 -2.77 16.23 6.48
CA VAL A 396 -2.39 15.96 7.86
C VAL A 396 -2.75 14.51 8.16
N ILE A 397 -1.79 13.76 8.70
CA ILE A 397 -1.99 12.38 9.15
C ILE A 397 -1.90 12.43 10.67
N ASP A 398 -3.03 12.19 11.33
CA ASP A 398 -3.12 12.15 12.79
C ASP A 398 -3.15 10.69 13.25
N ASP A 399 -2.02 10.21 13.77
CA ASP A 399 -1.85 8.85 14.29
C ASP A 399 -2.65 8.60 15.59
N ASP A 400 -3.01 9.68 16.29
CA ASP A 400 -3.67 9.63 17.61
C ASP A 400 -5.21 9.68 17.56
N ALA A 401 -5.80 9.89 16.38
CA ALA A 401 -7.21 10.28 16.29
C ALA A 401 -8.20 9.17 16.74
N ILE A 402 -7.78 7.90 16.74
CA ILE A 402 -8.69 6.76 16.97
C ILE A 402 -8.12 5.75 18.00
N SER A 403 -6.95 6.02 18.61
CA SER A 403 -6.25 4.99 19.41
C SER A 403 -6.65 4.89 20.90
N GLU A 404 -7.59 5.69 21.41
CA GLU A 404 -7.96 5.52 22.82
C GLU A 404 -8.81 4.25 23.03
N PRO A 405 -8.37 3.30 23.89
CA PRO A 405 -9.02 2.01 24.02
C PRO A 405 -10.46 2.16 24.51
N VAL A 406 -11.38 1.61 23.72
CA VAL A 406 -12.77 1.31 24.10
C VAL A 406 -12.83 0.54 25.42
N HIS A 407 -11.76 -0.17 25.79
CA HIS A 407 -11.60 -0.84 27.08
C HIS A 407 -11.86 0.07 28.29
N SER A 408 -11.55 1.37 28.23
CA SER A 408 -11.88 2.31 29.32
C SER A 408 -13.37 2.68 29.38
N ILE A 409 -14.14 2.45 28.31
CA ILE A 409 -15.55 2.89 28.16
C ILE A 409 -16.46 2.09 29.08
N LEU A 410 -16.34 0.76 29.01
CA LEU A 410 -17.30 -0.16 29.63
C LEU A 410 -17.06 -0.29 31.13
N THR A 411 -15.83 -0.11 31.60
CA THR A 411 -15.53 0.00 33.04
C THR A 411 -16.24 1.19 33.70
N THR A 412 -16.44 2.29 32.97
CA THR A 412 -17.20 3.46 33.46
C THR A 412 -18.71 3.25 33.43
N LEU A 413 -19.23 2.49 32.47
CA LEU A 413 -20.67 2.18 32.39
C LEU A 413 -21.09 1.17 33.46
N ASP A 414 -20.27 0.15 33.74
CA ASP A 414 -20.50 -0.80 34.83
C ASP A 414 -20.49 -0.09 36.20
N ALA A 415 -19.63 0.92 36.38
CA ALA A 415 -19.64 1.73 37.60
C ALA A 415 -20.96 2.52 37.79
N LEU A 416 -21.64 2.87 36.69
CA LEU A 416 -22.92 3.59 36.73
C LEU A 416 -24.11 2.64 36.92
N ASP A 417 -24.08 1.43 36.35
CA ASP A 417 -25.13 0.40 36.56
C ASP A 417 -25.12 -0.18 37.99
N VAL A 418 -23.95 -0.21 38.65
CA VAL A 418 -23.83 -0.60 40.07
C VAL A 418 -24.43 0.45 41.01
N GLU A 419 -24.45 1.74 40.63
CA GLU A 419 -25.05 2.80 41.47
C GLU A 419 -26.57 2.91 41.29
N MET A 420 -27.13 2.60 40.11
CA MET A 420 -28.58 2.73 39.87
C MET A 420 -29.42 1.56 40.41
N THR A 421 -28.80 0.48 40.86
CA THR A 421 -29.48 -0.70 41.43
C THR A 421 -29.41 -0.75 42.97
N GLY A 422 -28.88 0.29 43.61
CA GLY A 422 -28.53 0.27 45.04
C GLY A 422 -29.50 0.91 46.04
N ASP A 423 -30.56 1.61 45.62
CA ASP A 423 -31.41 2.42 46.53
C ASP A 423 -32.92 2.08 46.42
N ASP A 424 -33.28 0.79 46.48
CA ASP A 424 -34.65 0.33 46.78
C ASP A 424 -34.61 -0.80 47.83
N GLU A 425 -34.16 -0.51 49.06
CA GLU A 425 -34.51 -1.25 50.28
C GLU A 425 -34.79 -0.32 51.47
#